data_AF-A0A0E9TS75-F1
#
_entry.id   AF-A0A0E9TS75-F1
#
_cell.length_a   1.000
_cell.length_b   1.000
_cell.length_c   1.000
_cell.angle_alpha   90.00
_cell.angle_beta   90.00
_cell.angle_gamma   90.00
#
_symmetry.space_group_name_H-M   'P 1'
#
loop_
_entity.id
_entity.type
_entity.pdbx_description
1 polymer ?
#
loop_
_entity_poly.entity_id
_entity_poly.type
_entity_poly.pdbx_seq_one_letter_code
_entity_poly.pdbx_strand_id
1 'polypeptide(L)' 'MAAVQAWQRITREYTQHLVMSLGHRLKAVIACKGYATKY' A
#
# COMPACT_ATOMS: atom_id res chain seq x y z
N MET A 1 17.76 -5.15 -16.21
CA MET A 1 18.41 -5.55 -14.94
C MET A 1 17.90 -4.76 -13.72
N ALA A 2 17.73 -3.44 -13.79
CA ALA A 2 17.29 -2.61 -12.65
C ALA A 2 15.94 -3.07 -12.03
N ALA A 3 14.94 -3.41 -12.84
CA ALA A 3 13.64 -3.89 -12.35
C ALA A 3 13.74 -5.20 -11.56
N VAL A 4 14.61 -6.13 -12.00
CA VAL A 4 14.85 -7.41 -11.31
C VAL A 4 15.54 -7.18 -9.97
N GLN A 5 16.54 -6.29 -9.93
CA GLN A 5 17.21 -5.92 -8.69
C GLN A 5 16.28 -5.20 -7.71
N ALA A 6 15.37 -4.35 -8.21
CA ALA A 6 14.35 -3.71 -7.37
C ALA A 6 13.36 -4.74 -6.80
N TRP A 7 12.92 -5.69 -7.62
CA TRP A 7 12.06 -6.79 -7.19
C TRP A 7 12.70 -7.63 -6.08
N GLN A 8 13.97 -7.99 -6.24
CA GLN A 8 14.71 -8.78 -5.25
C GLN A 8 14.93 -8.06 -3.91
N ARG A 9 14.82 -6.72 -3.87
CA ARG A 9 14.93 -5.92 -2.63
C ARG A 9 13.61 -5.80 -1.87
N ILE A 10 12.49 -6.24 -2.45
CA ILE A 10 11.19 -6.23 -1.77
C ILE A 10 11.21 -7.28 -0.66
N THR A 11 11.02 -6.84 0.58
CA THR A 11 11.01 -7.73 1.73
C THR A 11 9.59 -8.18 2.11
N ARG A 12 9.51 -9.25 2.90
CA ARG A 12 8.24 -9.72 3.46
C ARG A 12 7.62 -8.67 4.38
N GLU A 13 8.44 -7.99 5.18
CA GLU A 13 8.00 -6.97 6.13
C GLU A 13 7.41 -5.76 5.38
N TYR A 14 8.02 -5.37 4.26
CA TYR A 14 7.51 -4.29 3.41
C TYR A 14 6.12 -4.64 2.84
N THR A 15 5.97 -5.85 2.31
CA THR A 15 4.68 -6.31 1.75
C THR A 15 3.61 -6.47 2.83
N GLN A 16 3.98 -6.97 4.02
CA GLN A 16 3.08 -7.03 5.18
C GLN A 16 2.61 -5.64 5.60
N HIS A 17 3.52 -4.67 5.71
CA HIS A 17 3.17 -3.29 6.05
C HIS A 17 2.18 -2.68 5.04
N LEU A 18 2.35 -2.95 3.74
CA LEU A 18 1.39 -2.52 2.71
C LEU A 18 -0.01 -3.06 2.96
N VAL A 19 -0.15 -4.36 3.24
CA VAL A 19 -1.44 -4.99 3.54
C VAL A 19 -2.04 -4.44 4.84
N MET A 20 -1.23 -4.31 5.89
CA MET A 20 -1.70 -3.77 7.18
C MET A 20 -2.15 -2.30 7.06
N SER A 21 -1.61 -1.54 6.12
CA SER A 21 -2.03 -0.15 5.86
C SER A 21 -3.43 -0.04 5.22
N LEU A 22 -3.99 -1.12 4.67
CA LEU A 22 -5.27 -1.09 3.95
C LEU A 22 -6.43 -0.61 4.82
N GLY A 23 -6.47 -1.00 6.09
CA GLY A 23 -7.51 -0.55 7.02
C GLY A 23 -7.54 0.98 7.17
N HIS A 24 -6.38 1.63 7.15
CA HIS A 24 -6.30 3.10 7.19
C HIS A 24 -6.79 3.74 5.88
N ARG A 25 -6.48 3.12 4.73
CA ARG A 25 -6.97 3.59 3.41
C ARG A 25 -8.49 3.49 3.33
N LEU A 26 -9.08 2.39 3.81
CA LEU A 26 -10.54 2.23 3.87
C LEU A 26 -11.20 3.25 4.79
N LYS A 27 -10.60 3.54 5.96
CA LYS A 27 -11.07 4.63 6.83
C LYS A 27 -11.07 5.98 6.10
N ALA A 28 -10.04 6.26 5.30
CA ALA A 28 -9.98 7.48 4.50
C ALA A 28 -11.10 7.52 3.44
N VAL A 29 -11.37 6.41 2.74
CA VAL A 29 -12.49 6.32 1.79
C VAL A 29 -13.84 6.56 2.47
N ILE A 30 -14.07 5.96 3.64
CA ILE A 30 -15.29 6.17 4.43
C ILE A 30 -15.44 7.64 4.82
N ALA A 31 -14.37 8.25 5.34
CA ALA A 31 -14.36 9.67 5.71
C ALA A 31 -14.61 10.59 4.49
N CYS A 32 -14.07 10.22 3.34
CA CYS A 32 -14.29 10.89 2.05
C CYS A 32 -15.61 10.48 1.38
N LYS A 33 -16.56 9.81 2.06
CA LYS A 33 -17.86 9.41 1.50
C LYS A 33 -17.77 8.63 0.17
N GLY A 34 -16.70 7.86 0.00
CA GLY A 34 -16.46 7.09 -1.22
C GLY A 34 -15.76 7.84 -2.36
N TYR A 35 -15.42 9.12 -2.20
CA TYR A 35 -14.59 9.83 -3.18
C TYR A 35 -13.13 9.33 -3.17
N ALA A 36 -12.41 9.59 -4.27
CA ALA A 36 -11.02 9.22 -4.42
C ALA A 36 -10.15 9.77 -3.28
N THR A 37 -9.23 8.93 -2.81
CA THR A 37 -8.24 9.33 -1.80
C THR A 37 -6.86 9.46 -2.46
N LYS A 38 -5.85 9.92 -1.70
CA LYS A 38 -4.47 10.05 -2.20
C LYS A 38 -3.77 8.72 -2.52
N TYR A 39 -4.39 7.59 -2.16
CA TYR A 39 -3.83 6.24 -2.26
C TYR A 39 -4.42 5.48 -3.43
#